data_AF-A0A9E0BCW0-F1
#
_entry.id   AF-A0A9E0BCW0-F1
#
_cell.length_a   1.000
_cell.length_b   1.000
_cell.length_c   1.000
_cell.angle_alpha   90.00
_cell.angle_beta   90.00
_cell.angle_gamma   90.00
#
_symmetry.space_group_name_H-M   'P 1'
#
loop_
_entity.id
_entity.type
_entity.pdbx_description
1 polymer ?
#
loop_
_entity_poly.entity_id
_entity_poly.type
_entity_poly.pdbx_seq_one_letter_code
_entity_poly.pdbx_strand_id
1 'polypeptide(L)'
;MADNNSYKQTPRRRGPGGGMAPAEKAKNFKGSISKLMQYIGRYKIAILAVMIMAAASTVFTVIGPKVLGKATTGLSEGLMKKITGTGGIDFSYIGRILIIVLCLYACSAIFSFIQGWIMTGVSQKVCYRLRKEISEKINRMPMKYFESRTYGEVLSRITNDVDTLGMGLNQSITTIITSVATMIGVLVMMLSISPLMTIIAIVILPISVGLVSFVVKKSQSYFKTQQEYLGHINGQIEETYGGHMVVKSFNKEKDMVDTFDKTNAVL
;
A
#
# COMPACT_ATOMS: atom_id res chain seq x y z
N MET A 1 -25.91 50.60 -13.47
CA MET A 1 -24.67 49.79 -13.45
C MET A 1 -24.71 48.95 -12.17
N ALA A 2 -25.21 47.72 -12.27
CA ALA A 2 -25.35 46.81 -11.14
C ALA A 2 -24.27 45.73 -11.27
N ASP A 3 -23.49 45.60 -10.22
CA ASP A 3 -22.26 44.81 -10.13
C ASP A 3 -22.60 43.30 -10.13
N ASN A 4 -22.25 42.62 -11.23
CA ASN A 4 -22.44 41.18 -11.41
C ASN A 4 -21.28 40.44 -10.73
N ASN A 5 -21.34 40.33 -9.40
CA ASN A 5 -20.34 39.56 -8.67
C ASN A 5 -20.73 38.08 -8.69
N SER A 6 -20.26 37.40 -9.73
CA SER A 6 -20.45 35.97 -9.95
C SER A 6 -19.70 35.17 -8.87
N TYR A 7 -20.42 34.74 -7.83
CA TYR A 7 -19.91 33.76 -6.89
C TYR A 7 -19.57 32.47 -7.64
N LYS A 8 -18.27 32.21 -7.84
CA LYS A 8 -17.77 30.89 -8.23
C LYS A 8 -18.15 29.91 -7.12
N GLN A 9 -19.25 29.19 -7.30
CA GLN A 9 -19.58 28.03 -6.49
C GLN A 9 -18.41 27.04 -6.60
N THR A 10 -17.64 26.91 -5.52
CA THR A 10 -16.70 25.80 -5.37
C THR A 10 -17.49 24.50 -5.46
N PRO A 11 -17.08 23.52 -6.28
CA PRO A 11 -17.81 22.27 -6.43
C PRO A 11 -17.97 21.59 -5.08
N ARG A 12 -19.22 21.28 -4.71
CA ARG A 12 -19.56 20.50 -3.52
C ARG A 12 -18.74 19.21 -3.51
N ARG A 13 -18.06 18.96 -2.40
CA ARG A 13 -17.23 17.78 -2.21
C ARG A 13 -18.13 16.54 -2.19
N ARG A 14 -17.97 15.74 -3.24
CA ARG A 14 -18.50 14.41 -3.53
C ARG A 14 -18.69 13.58 -2.26
N GLY A 15 -19.90 13.06 -2.07
CA GLY A 15 -20.25 12.18 -0.95
C GLY A 15 -19.53 10.82 -0.99
N PRO A 16 -19.70 9.99 0.05
CA PRO A 16 -19.04 8.69 0.21
C PRO A 16 -19.69 7.64 -0.71
N GLY A 17 -19.44 7.75 -2.01
CA GLY A 17 -19.78 6.74 -3.02
C GLY A 17 -18.50 6.36 -3.76
N GLY A 18 -18.19 5.06 -3.80
CA GLY A 18 -16.94 4.44 -4.25
C GLY A 18 -16.57 4.59 -5.73
N GLY A 19 -16.60 5.81 -6.27
CA GLY A 19 -15.78 6.17 -7.42
C GLY A 19 -14.47 6.74 -6.92
N MET A 20 -13.34 6.14 -7.32
CA MET A 20 -12.02 6.70 -7.07
C MET A 20 -12.00 8.14 -7.61
N ALA A 21 -12.13 9.13 -6.72
CA ALA A 21 -11.98 10.53 -7.11
C ALA A 21 -10.63 10.67 -7.83
N PRO A 22 -10.54 11.45 -8.91
CA PRO A 22 -9.26 11.67 -9.58
C PRO A 22 -8.27 12.13 -8.51
N ALA A 23 -7.27 11.29 -8.22
CA ALA A 23 -6.28 11.58 -7.21
C ALA A 23 -5.68 12.95 -7.55
N GLU A 24 -5.98 13.95 -6.71
CA GLU A 24 -5.58 15.31 -6.97
C GLU A 24 -4.05 15.31 -7.06
N LYS A 25 -3.50 15.57 -8.26
CA LYS A 25 -2.06 15.48 -8.49
C LYS A 25 -1.36 16.37 -7.46
N ALA A 26 -0.45 15.78 -6.69
CA ALA A 26 0.27 16.49 -5.66
C ALA A 26 1.02 17.68 -6.30
N LYS A 27 0.61 18.91 -5.97
CA LYS A 27 1.24 20.15 -6.47
C LYS A 27 2.74 20.21 -6.16
N ASN A 28 3.18 19.60 -5.05
CA ASN A 28 4.58 19.52 -4.62
C ASN A 28 4.87 18.22 -3.84
N PHE A 29 4.91 17.07 -4.54
CA PHE A 29 5.15 15.75 -3.92
C PHE A 29 6.44 15.69 -3.09
N LYS A 30 7.57 16.16 -3.68
CA LYS A 30 8.89 16.17 -3.03
C LYS A 30 8.90 17.04 -1.75
N GLY A 31 8.24 18.20 -1.79
CA GLY A 31 8.15 19.11 -0.66
C GLY A 31 7.33 18.55 0.50
N SER A 32 6.19 17.91 0.20
CA SER A 32 5.35 17.27 1.21
C SER A 32 6.04 16.09 1.90
N ILE A 33 6.74 15.25 1.13
CA ILE A 33 7.55 14.14 1.68
C ILE A 33 8.67 14.68 2.57
N SER A 34 9.39 15.72 2.14
CA SER A 34 10.46 16.31 2.94
C SER A 34 9.94 16.84 4.28
N LYS A 35 8.79 17.53 4.28
CA LYS A 35 8.14 17.99 5.52
C LYS A 35 7.71 16.83 6.42
N LEU A 36 7.15 15.77 5.85
CA LEU A 36 6.77 14.57 6.60
C LEU A 36 7.99 13.88 7.23
N MET A 37 9.08 13.75 6.47
CA MET A 37 10.34 13.19 6.98
C MET A 37 10.94 14.05 8.09
N GLN A 38 10.93 15.38 7.93
CA GLN A 38 11.37 16.31 8.97
C GLN A 38 10.50 16.20 10.23
N TYR A 39 9.19 16.07 10.05
CA TYR A 39 8.23 15.90 11.13
C TYR A 39 8.53 14.62 11.94
N ILE A 40 8.73 13.51 11.26
CA ILE A 40 9.03 12.22 11.88
C ILE A 40 10.50 12.14 12.37
N GLY A 41 11.36 13.09 11.98
CA GLY A 41 12.76 13.18 12.39
C GLY A 41 12.98 13.17 13.92
N ARG A 42 11.97 13.52 14.73
CA ARG A 42 11.99 13.34 16.19
C ARG A 42 12.13 11.86 16.62
N TYR A 43 11.68 10.93 15.78
CA TYR A 43 11.72 9.48 15.99
C TYR A 43 12.83 8.78 15.16
N LYS A 44 13.82 9.54 14.66
CA LYS A 44 14.89 9.01 13.79
C LYS A 44 15.64 7.79 14.37
N ILE A 45 15.84 7.75 15.69
CA ILE A 45 16.52 6.63 16.37
C ILE A 45 15.67 5.36 16.29
N ALA A 46 14.36 5.47 16.55
CA ALA A 46 13.45 4.35 16.46
C ALA A 46 13.32 3.84 15.02
N ILE A 47 13.29 4.75 14.04
CA ILE A 47 13.28 4.38 12.61
C ILE A 47 14.57 3.69 12.20
N LEU A 48 15.73 4.17 12.66
CA LEU A 48 17.00 3.51 12.40
C LEU A 48 17.03 2.09 13.00
N ALA A 49 16.53 1.93 14.23
CA ALA A 49 16.40 0.61 14.84
C ALA A 49 15.47 -0.31 14.01
N VAL A 50 14.31 0.19 13.57
CA VAL A 50 13.41 -0.54 12.66
C VAL A 50 14.13 -0.95 11.39
N MET A 51 14.90 -0.06 10.75
CA MET A 51 15.65 -0.38 9.54
C MET A 51 16.66 -1.52 9.74
N ILE A 52 17.41 -1.47 10.84
CA ILE A 52 18.41 -2.52 11.16
C ILE A 52 17.72 -3.85 11.43
N MET A 53 16.65 -3.84 12.22
CA MET A 53 15.90 -5.06 12.58
C MET A 53 15.19 -5.66 11.36
N ALA A 54 14.64 -4.82 10.47
CA ALA A 54 14.07 -5.24 9.19
C ALA A 54 15.12 -5.93 8.32
N ALA A 55 16.28 -5.28 8.12
CA ALA A 55 17.36 -5.82 7.32
C ALA A 55 17.88 -7.15 7.90
N ALA A 56 18.08 -7.23 9.22
CA ALA A 56 18.52 -8.46 9.89
C ALA A 56 17.52 -9.60 9.70
N SER A 57 16.22 -9.35 9.93
CA SER A 57 15.16 -10.33 9.68
C SER A 57 15.17 -10.83 8.25
N THR A 58 15.22 -9.91 7.28
CA THR A 58 15.26 -10.25 5.87
C THR A 58 16.47 -11.12 5.52
N VAL A 59 17.66 -10.77 5.99
CA VAL A 59 18.88 -11.56 5.75
C VAL A 59 18.71 -12.99 6.25
N PHE A 60 18.18 -13.19 7.46
CA PHE A 60 17.90 -14.53 7.95
C PHE A 60 16.93 -15.27 7.03
N THR A 61 15.78 -14.68 6.68
CA THR A 61 14.80 -15.31 5.78
C THR A 61 15.41 -15.70 4.42
N VAL A 62 16.27 -14.86 3.85
CA VAL A 62 16.91 -15.12 2.54
C VAL A 62 18.03 -16.16 2.62
N ILE A 63 18.67 -16.35 3.78
CA ILE A 63 19.64 -17.44 3.99
C ILE A 63 18.96 -18.81 4.04
N GLY A 64 17.69 -18.87 4.45
CA GLY A 64 16.90 -20.10 4.60
C GLY A 64 17.00 -21.07 3.42
N PRO A 65 16.68 -20.66 2.17
CA PRO A 65 16.79 -21.51 0.99
C PRO A 65 18.17 -22.12 0.76
N LYS A 66 19.26 -21.38 1.04
CA LYS A 66 20.63 -21.89 0.88
C LYS A 66 20.96 -22.97 1.90
N VAL A 67 20.50 -22.81 3.13
CA VAL A 67 20.69 -23.81 4.20
C VAL A 67 19.80 -25.03 3.94
N LEU A 68 18.55 -24.81 3.52
CA LEU A 68 17.62 -25.88 3.16
C LEU A 68 18.12 -26.69 1.95
N GLY A 69 18.75 -26.04 0.98
CA GLY A 69 19.38 -26.71 -0.15
C GLY A 69 20.41 -27.77 0.28
N LYS A 70 21.15 -27.55 1.37
CA LYS A 70 22.08 -28.56 1.92
C LYS A 70 21.36 -29.80 2.44
N ALA A 71 20.16 -29.65 3.02
CA ALA A 71 19.35 -30.80 3.43
C ALA A 71 18.84 -31.57 2.22
N THR A 72 18.41 -30.88 1.16
CA THR A 72 18.00 -31.51 -0.10
C THR A 72 19.16 -32.28 -0.74
N THR A 73 20.36 -31.69 -0.78
CA THR A 73 21.57 -32.37 -1.27
C THR A 73 21.88 -33.60 -0.43
N GLY A 74 21.95 -33.48 0.90
CA GLY A 74 22.22 -34.61 1.80
C GLY A 74 21.19 -35.74 1.69
N LEU A 75 19.91 -35.40 1.51
CA LEU A 75 18.86 -36.37 1.25
C LEU A 75 19.05 -37.07 -0.10
N SER A 76 19.37 -36.31 -1.16
CA SER A 76 19.59 -36.87 -2.51
C SER A 76 20.80 -37.80 -2.58
N GLU A 77 21.92 -37.40 -1.95
CA GLU A 77 23.12 -38.23 -1.84
C GLU A 77 22.89 -39.47 -0.99
N GLY A 78 22.19 -39.34 0.14
CA GLY A 78 21.83 -40.46 1.00
C GLY A 78 20.90 -41.46 0.32
N LEU A 79 19.95 -40.98 -0.48
CA LEU A 79 19.07 -41.83 -1.29
C LEU A 79 19.88 -42.56 -2.37
N MET A 80 20.76 -41.86 -3.08
CA MET A 80 21.61 -42.46 -4.10
C MET A 80 22.50 -43.56 -3.51
N LYS A 81 23.13 -43.32 -2.35
CA LYS A 81 23.94 -44.32 -1.62
C LYS A 81 23.13 -45.55 -1.21
N LYS A 82 21.86 -45.36 -0.86
CA LYS A 82 20.93 -46.45 -0.54
C LYS A 82 20.57 -47.30 -1.76
N ILE A 83 20.43 -46.66 -2.93
CA ILE A 83 20.16 -47.34 -4.20
C ILE A 83 21.39 -48.09 -4.70
N THR A 84 22.60 -47.53 -4.55
CA THR A 84 23.86 -48.15 -4.98
C THR A 84 24.39 -49.19 -3.99
N GLY A 85 23.71 -49.42 -2.87
CA GLY A 85 24.12 -50.38 -1.83
C GLY A 85 25.38 -49.98 -1.04
N THR A 86 25.87 -48.75 -1.20
CA THR A 86 27.11 -48.24 -0.58
C THR A 86 26.87 -47.48 0.72
N GLY A 87 25.63 -47.37 1.20
CA GLY A 87 25.27 -46.69 2.46
C GLY A 87 23.77 -46.41 2.63
N GLY A 88 23.41 -45.52 3.55
CA GLY A 88 22.03 -45.11 3.83
C GLY A 88 21.87 -43.59 3.98
N ILE A 89 20.64 -43.15 4.25
CA ILE A 89 20.30 -41.73 4.47
C ILE A 89 20.72 -41.31 5.88
N ASP A 90 21.49 -40.23 5.99
CA ASP A 90 21.84 -39.63 7.28
C ASP A 90 20.72 -38.69 7.76
N PHE A 91 19.74 -39.27 8.47
CA PHE A 91 18.64 -38.52 9.06
C PHE A 91 19.08 -37.57 10.19
N SER A 92 20.23 -37.83 10.84
CA SER A 92 20.74 -36.97 11.91
C SER A 92 21.30 -35.67 11.34
N TYR A 93 22.06 -35.76 10.24
CA TYR A 93 22.52 -34.58 9.49
C TYR A 93 21.35 -33.73 8.98
N ILE A 94 20.36 -34.35 8.36
CA ILE A 94 19.17 -33.65 7.86
C ILE A 94 18.40 -33.00 9.01
N GLY A 95 18.18 -33.73 10.11
CA GLY A 95 17.51 -33.22 11.31
C GLY A 95 18.22 -31.99 11.88
N ARG A 96 19.56 -32.00 11.94
CA ARG A 96 20.36 -30.85 12.42
C ARG A 96 20.21 -29.64 11.50
N ILE A 97 20.18 -29.82 10.18
CA ILE A 97 19.93 -28.71 9.24
C ILE A 97 18.53 -28.15 9.43
N LEU A 98 17.52 -29.00 9.56
CA LEU A 98 16.13 -28.55 9.76
C LEU A 98 15.98 -27.75 11.06
N ILE A 99 16.63 -28.16 12.15
CA ILE A 99 16.67 -27.39 13.40
C ILE A 99 17.35 -26.03 13.19
N ILE A 100 18.47 -25.97 12.46
CA ILE A 100 19.14 -24.71 12.15
C ILE A 100 18.22 -23.78 11.34
N VAL A 101 17.52 -24.30 10.33
CA VAL A 101 16.54 -23.54 9.53
C VAL A 101 15.41 -23.03 10.41
N LEU A 102 14.88 -23.89 11.30
CA LEU A 102 13.84 -23.53 12.25
C LEU A 102 14.29 -22.38 13.17
N CYS A 103 15.48 -22.49 13.77
CA CYS A 103 16.04 -21.43 14.60
C CYS A 103 16.25 -20.13 13.82
N LEU A 104 16.74 -20.22 12.59
CA LEU A 104 16.96 -19.07 11.74
C LEU A 104 15.64 -18.34 11.38
N TYR A 105 14.58 -19.08 11.07
CA TYR A 105 13.25 -18.48 10.85
C TYR A 105 12.62 -17.96 12.15
N ALA A 106 12.82 -18.62 13.28
CA ALA A 106 12.39 -18.12 14.57
C ALA A 106 13.08 -16.78 14.92
N CYS A 107 14.40 -16.69 14.74
CA CYS A 107 15.14 -15.43 14.90
C CYS A 107 14.61 -14.35 13.95
N SER A 108 14.41 -14.67 12.67
CA SER A 108 13.82 -13.74 11.71
C SER A 108 12.45 -13.22 12.17
N ALA A 109 11.58 -14.12 12.64
CA ALA A 109 10.25 -13.77 13.13
C ALA A 109 10.33 -12.84 14.35
N ILE A 110 11.25 -13.07 15.28
CA ILE A 110 11.48 -12.21 16.44
C ILE A 110 11.91 -10.80 16.00
N PHE A 111 12.88 -10.69 15.09
CA PHE A 111 13.31 -9.40 14.57
C PHE A 111 12.20 -8.67 13.82
N SER A 112 11.44 -9.40 12.99
CA SER A 112 10.24 -8.90 12.29
C SER A 112 9.17 -8.41 13.27
N PHE A 113 8.94 -9.12 14.37
CA PHE A 113 7.98 -8.73 15.39
C PHE A 113 8.43 -7.46 16.12
N ILE A 114 9.69 -7.41 16.55
CA ILE A 114 10.26 -6.26 17.25
C ILE A 114 10.20 -5.00 16.37
N GLN A 115 10.58 -5.09 15.08
CA GLN A 115 10.48 -3.93 14.19
C GLN A 115 9.03 -3.47 13.99
N GLY A 116 8.08 -4.40 13.86
CA GLY A 116 6.66 -4.10 13.67
C GLY A 116 6.06 -3.41 14.90
N TRP A 117 6.43 -3.88 16.09
CA TRP A 117 6.02 -3.28 17.35
C TRP A 117 6.56 -1.85 17.51
N ILE A 118 7.86 -1.64 17.27
CA ILE A 118 8.49 -0.32 17.35
C ILE A 118 7.83 0.63 16.34
N MET A 119 7.65 0.19 15.09
CA MET A 119 7.07 1.03 14.04
C MET A 119 5.60 1.39 14.30
N THR A 120 4.84 0.48 14.89
CA THR A 120 3.47 0.74 15.34
C THR A 120 3.45 1.80 16.43
N GLY A 121 4.33 1.69 17.42
CA GLY A 121 4.50 2.73 18.45
C GLY A 121 4.88 4.09 17.87
N VAL A 122 5.79 4.14 16.90
CA VAL A 122 6.20 5.39 16.22
C VAL A 122 5.03 6.00 15.45
N SER A 123 4.35 5.22 14.62
CA SER A 123 3.23 5.71 13.82
C SER A 123 2.11 6.29 14.69
N GLN A 124 1.71 5.57 15.75
CA GLN A 124 0.68 6.05 16.67
C GLN A 124 1.06 7.35 17.38
N LYS A 125 2.33 7.48 17.80
CA LYS A 125 2.83 8.74 18.39
C LYS A 125 2.84 9.90 17.40
N VAL A 126 3.14 9.64 16.12
CA VAL A 126 3.09 10.64 15.05
C VAL A 126 1.64 11.06 14.79
N CYS A 127 0.70 10.12 14.68
CA CYS A 127 -0.73 10.40 14.52
C CYS A 127 -1.29 11.20 15.68
N TYR A 128 -0.98 10.82 16.91
CA TYR A 128 -1.40 11.55 18.10
C TYR A 128 -0.92 13.01 18.06
N ARG A 129 0.35 13.24 17.69
CA ARG A 129 0.90 14.58 17.57
C ARG A 129 0.22 15.38 16.45
N LEU A 130 -0.03 14.77 15.29
CA LEU A 130 -0.77 15.42 14.19
C LEU A 130 -2.17 15.82 14.64
N ARG A 131 -2.93 14.91 15.27
CA ARG A 131 -4.27 15.22 15.79
C ARG A 131 -4.24 16.36 16.79
N LYS A 132 -3.27 16.37 17.70
CA LYS A 132 -3.10 17.43 18.69
C LYS A 132 -2.82 18.78 18.03
N GLU A 133 -1.85 18.84 17.12
CA GLU A 133 -1.48 20.07 16.41
C GLU A 133 -2.62 20.60 15.53
N ILE A 134 -3.36 19.70 14.86
CA ILE A 134 -4.53 20.08 14.06
C ILE A 134 -5.64 20.63 14.97
N SER A 135 -5.93 19.97 16.10
CA SER A 135 -6.93 20.43 17.07
C SER A 135 -6.58 21.81 17.63
N GLU A 136 -5.32 22.02 18.04
CA GLU A 136 -4.84 23.32 18.50
C GLU A 136 -4.90 24.39 17.41
N LYS A 137 -4.64 24.01 16.15
CA LYS A 137 -4.72 24.94 15.01
C LYS A 137 -6.16 25.33 14.70
N ILE A 138 -7.12 24.41 14.77
CA ILE A 138 -8.55 24.66 14.54
C ILE A 138 -9.06 25.76 15.46
N ASN A 139 -8.71 25.71 16.75
CA ASN A 139 -9.11 26.73 17.71
C ASN A 139 -8.53 28.13 17.43
N ARG A 140 -7.53 28.25 16.56
CA ARG A 140 -6.87 29.51 16.19
C ARG A 140 -7.18 29.97 14.76
N MET A 141 -8.04 29.26 14.03
CA MET A 141 -8.39 29.65 12.66
C MET A 141 -9.51 30.69 12.63
N PRO A 142 -9.46 31.66 11.70
CA PRO A 142 -10.50 32.68 11.56
C PRO A 142 -11.82 32.06 11.11
N MET A 143 -12.95 32.62 11.55
CA MET A 143 -14.30 32.12 11.24
C MET A 143 -14.55 31.97 9.72
N LYS A 144 -13.97 32.87 8.91
CA LYS A 144 -13.98 32.81 7.44
C LYS A 144 -13.55 31.45 6.86
N TYR A 145 -12.62 30.74 7.51
CA TYR A 145 -12.22 29.40 7.07
C TYR A 145 -13.38 28.40 7.20
N PHE A 146 -14.09 28.44 8.33
CA PHE A 146 -15.20 27.53 8.65
C PHE A 146 -16.48 27.86 7.88
N GLU A 147 -16.71 29.13 7.50
CA GLU A 147 -17.84 29.51 6.63
C GLU A 147 -17.66 28.99 5.20
N SER A 148 -16.42 28.79 4.75
CA SER A 148 -16.10 28.32 3.40
C SER A 148 -16.03 26.78 3.26
N ARG A 149 -16.25 26.03 4.35
CA ARG A 149 -16.05 24.57 4.43
C ARG A 149 -17.18 23.91 5.20
N THR A 150 -17.53 22.67 4.84
CA THR A 150 -18.51 21.92 5.64
C THR A 150 -17.88 21.37 6.92
N TYR A 151 -18.65 21.25 7.98
CA TYR A 151 -18.20 20.63 9.23
C TYR A 151 -17.59 19.23 9.01
N GLY A 152 -18.20 18.43 8.12
CA GLY A 152 -17.70 17.10 7.74
C GLY A 152 -16.34 17.10 7.05
N GLU A 153 -16.05 18.12 6.22
CA GLU A 153 -14.73 18.27 5.61
C GLU A 153 -13.65 18.55 6.67
N VAL A 154 -13.95 19.35 7.68
CA VAL A 154 -13.01 19.63 8.77
C VAL A 154 -12.76 18.39 9.62
N LEU A 155 -13.83 17.65 9.97
CA LEU A 155 -13.72 16.43 10.77
C LEU A 155 -12.93 15.35 10.04
N SER A 156 -13.21 15.13 8.75
CA SER A 156 -12.50 14.14 7.92
C SER A 156 -10.98 14.40 7.84
N ARG A 157 -10.54 15.66 7.87
CA ARG A 157 -9.11 15.99 7.88
C ARG A 157 -8.43 15.65 9.21
N ILE A 158 -9.16 15.65 10.32
CA ILE A 158 -8.63 15.32 11.66
C ILE A 158 -8.60 13.80 11.87
N THR A 159 -9.60 13.10 11.34
CA THR A 159 -9.76 11.66 11.48
C THR A 159 -9.11 10.94 10.29
N ASN A 160 -9.80 10.89 9.15
CA ASN A 160 -9.46 10.05 8.00
C ASN A 160 -8.11 10.40 7.37
N ASP A 161 -7.77 11.68 7.20
CA ASP A 161 -6.50 12.05 6.57
C ASP A 161 -5.33 11.68 7.50
N VAL A 162 -5.48 11.90 8.81
CA VAL A 162 -4.45 11.54 9.80
C VAL A 162 -4.33 10.03 9.93
N ASP A 163 -5.43 9.28 9.89
CA ASP A 163 -5.42 7.81 9.88
C ASP A 163 -4.75 7.25 8.63
N THR A 164 -5.07 7.82 7.47
CA THR A 164 -4.45 7.44 6.19
C THR A 164 -2.95 7.71 6.23
N LEU A 165 -2.52 8.85 6.78
CA LEU A 165 -1.11 9.13 7.01
C LEU A 165 -0.50 8.11 7.99
N GLY A 166 -1.18 7.78 9.08
CA GLY A 166 -0.72 6.78 10.06
C GLY A 166 -0.51 5.40 9.47
N MET A 167 -1.47 4.91 8.70
CA MET A 167 -1.37 3.64 7.98
C MET A 167 -0.23 3.70 6.95
N GLY A 168 -0.15 4.78 6.18
CA GLY A 168 0.93 5.01 5.21
C GLY A 168 2.31 4.96 5.87
N LEU A 169 2.47 5.61 7.02
CA LEU A 169 3.72 5.57 7.78
C LEU A 169 4.03 4.16 8.29
N ASN A 170 3.06 3.48 8.90
CA ASN A 170 3.27 2.16 9.48
C ASN A 170 3.64 1.11 8.43
N GLN A 171 2.88 1.07 7.33
CA GLN A 171 2.98 -0.01 6.36
C GLN A 171 3.92 0.33 5.20
N SER A 172 3.84 1.53 4.63
CA SER A 172 4.61 1.84 3.41
C SER A 172 6.09 1.99 3.70
N ILE A 173 6.47 2.64 4.81
CA ILE A 173 7.89 2.81 5.18
C ILE A 173 8.52 1.44 5.47
N THR A 174 7.86 0.62 6.31
CA THR A 174 8.34 -0.73 6.65
C THR A 174 8.46 -1.60 5.41
N THR A 175 7.47 -1.54 4.51
CA THR A 175 7.47 -2.29 3.26
C THR A 175 8.62 -1.85 2.37
N ILE A 176 8.83 -0.55 2.15
CA ILE A 176 9.94 -0.06 1.30
C ILE A 176 11.28 -0.54 1.84
N ILE A 177 11.53 -0.41 3.14
CA ILE A 177 12.76 -0.87 3.78
C ILE A 177 12.95 -2.38 3.55
N THR A 178 11.92 -3.17 3.87
CA THR A 178 11.94 -4.63 3.78
C THR A 178 12.11 -5.08 2.32
N SER A 179 11.41 -4.45 1.38
CA SER A 179 11.51 -4.73 -0.05
C SER A 179 12.89 -4.42 -0.60
N VAL A 180 13.51 -3.28 -0.23
CA VAL A 180 14.88 -2.95 -0.64
C VAL A 180 15.87 -3.94 -0.04
N ALA A 181 15.77 -4.23 1.26
CA ALA A 181 16.60 -5.23 1.92
C ALA A 181 16.45 -6.62 1.30
N THR A 182 15.23 -6.99 0.90
CA THR A 182 14.92 -8.29 0.29
C THR A 182 15.46 -8.35 -1.12
N MET A 183 15.24 -7.31 -1.93
CA MET A 183 15.77 -7.21 -3.29
C MET A 183 17.30 -7.32 -3.28
N ILE A 184 17.99 -6.55 -2.43
CA ILE A 184 19.45 -6.60 -2.31
C ILE A 184 19.90 -7.96 -1.76
N GLY A 185 19.28 -8.44 -0.67
CA GLY A 185 19.65 -9.69 -0.02
C GLY A 185 19.48 -10.90 -0.95
N VAL A 186 18.36 -11.00 -1.65
CA VAL A 186 18.10 -12.06 -2.64
C VAL A 186 19.08 -11.96 -3.79
N LEU A 187 19.32 -10.78 -4.34
CA LEU A 187 20.25 -10.60 -5.47
C LEU A 187 21.68 -11.03 -5.09
N VAL A 188 22.17 -10.60 -3.91
CA VAL A 188 23.49 -10.99 -3.41
C VAL A 188 23.57 -12.50 -3.18
N MET A 189 22.52 -13.11 -2.62
CA MET A 189 22.48 -14.54 -2.35
C MET A 189 22.36 -15.38 -3.62
N MET A 190 21.60 -14.93 -4.62
CA MET A 190 21.52 -15.57 -5.94
C MET A 190 22.88 -15.53 -6.65
N LEU A 191 23.54 -14.37 -6.69
CA LEU A 191 24.89 -14.23 -7.26
C LEU A 191 25.92 -15.10 -6.55
N SER A 192 25.79 -15.24 -5.22
CA SER A 192 26.68 -16.08 -4.41
C SER A 192 26.47 -17.59 -4.62
N ILE A 193 25.29 -18.02 -5.08
CA ILE A 193 24.99 -19.45 -5.35
C ILE A 193 25.38 -19.80 -6.79
N SER A 194 24.87 -19.04 -7.77
CA SER A 194 25.18 -19.25 -9.18
C SER A 194 24.94 -17.96 -9.97
N PRO A 195 26.01 -17.30 -10.44
CA PRO A 195 25.91 -16.12 -11.30
C PRO A 195 25.14 -16.40 -12.60
N LEU A 196 25.30 -17.59 -13.19
CA LEU A 196 24.67 -17.96 -14.46
C LEU A 196 23.14 -18.03 -14.33
N MET A 197 22.64 -18.74 -13.31
CA MET A 197 21.19 -18.82 -13.05
C MET A 197 20.60 -17.44 -12.72
N THR A 198 21.40 -16.59 -12.07
CA THR A 198 21.00 -15.21 -11.74
C THR A 198 20.83 -14.35 -12.99
N ILE A 199 21.74 -14.44 -13.96
CA ILE A 199 21.61 -13.70 -15.23
C ILE A 199 20.34 -14.11 -15.97
N ILE A 200 20.05 -15.41 -16.05
CA ILE A 200 18.81 -15.90 -16.67
C ILE A 200 17.59 -15.31 -15.96
N ALA A 201 17.56 -15.33 -14.62
CA ALA A 201 16.47 -14.75 -13.85
C ALA A 201 16.32 -13.23 -14.06
N ILE A 202 17.45 -12.50 -14.11
CA ILE A 202 17.45 -11.06 -14.38
C ILE A 202 16.92 -10.73 -15.77
N VAL A 203 17.20 -11.56 -16.79
CA VAL A 203 16.68 -11.39 -18.15
C VAL A 203 15.17 -11.66 -18.24
N ILE A 204 14.62 -12.52 -17.38
CA ILE A 204 13.16 -12.76 -17.32
C ILE A 204 12.42 -11.52 -16.79
N LEU A 205 13.02 -10.72 -15.91
CA LEU A 205 12.38 -9.51 -15.36
C LEU A 205 11.97 -8.47 -16.43
N PRO A 206 12.82 -8.00 -17.36
CA PRO A 206 12.42 -7.04 -18.39
C PRO A 206 11.39 -7.62 -19.36
N ILE A 207 11.44 -8.93 -19.65
CA ILE A 207 10.42 -9.60 -20.47
C ILE A 207 9.06 -9.54 -19.75
N SER A 208 9.04 -9.88 -18.45
CA SER A 208 7.83 -9.79 -17.61
C SER A 208 7.31 -8.36 -17.53
N VAL A 209 8.18 -7.38 -17.27
CA VAL A 209 7.81 -5.95 -17.24
C VAL A 209 7.25 -5.51 -18.59
N GLY A 210 7.83 -5.95 -19.71
CA GLY A 210 7.33 -5.65 -21.05
C GLY A 210 5.92 -6.19 -21.29
N LEU A 211 5.68 -7.46 -20.97
CA LEU A 211 4.36 -8.10 -21.08
C LEU A 211 3.31 -7.43 -20.17
N VAL A 212 3.65 -7.23 -18.90
CA VAL A 212 2.76 -6.55 -17.95
C VAL A 212 2.46 -5.12 -18.42
N SER A 213 3.47 -4.37 -18.87
CA SER A 213 3.27 -3.01 -19.37
C SER A 213 2.34 -2.97 -20.58
N PHE A 214 2.45 -3.95 -21.49
CA PHE A 214 1.56 -4.08 -22.63
C PHE A 214 0.10 -4.32 -22.19
N VAL A 215 -0.11 -5.26 -21.26
CA VAL A 215 -1.43 -5.57 -20.71
C VAL A 215 -2.02 -4.36 -19.98
N VAL A 216 -1.24 -3.71 -19.12
CA VAL A 216 -1.67 -2.51 -18.37
C VAL A 216 -2.04 -1.38 -19.32
N LYS A 217 -1.23 -1.11 -20.36
CA LYS A 217 -1.51 -0.06 -21.33
C LYS A 217 -2.84 -0.29 -22.06
N LYS A 218 -3.16 -1.54 -22.40
CA LYS A 218 -4.44 -1.89 -23.03
C LYS A 218 -5.59 -1.78 -22.03
N SER A 219 -5.40 -2.30 -20.82
CA SER A 219 -6.39 -2.33 -19.75
C SER A 219 -6.76 -0.93 -19.24
N GLN A 220 -5.80 -0.01 -19.19
CA GLN A 220 -6.01 1.36 -18.73
C GLN A 220 -7.11 2.10 -19.52
N SER A 221 -7.25 1.84 -20.82
CA SER A 221 -8.32 2.43 -21.62
C SER A 221 -9.70 1.97 -21.14
N TYR A 222 -9.87 0.67 -20.92
CA TYR A 222 -11.13 0.10 -20.42
C TYR A 222 -11.44 0.59 -19.00
N PHE A 223 -10.43 0.65 -18.12
CA PHE A 223 -10.61 1.22 -16.78
C PHE A 223 -11.04 2.68 -16.81
N LYS A 224 -10.50 3.48 -17.73
CA LYS A 224 -10.92 4.88 -17.86
C LYS A 224 -12.38 4.98 -18.31
N THR A 225 -12.76 4.20 -19.32
CA THR A 225 -14.14 4.15 -19.83
C THR A 225 -15.11 3.65 -18.76
N GLN A 226 -14.77 2.58 -18.04
CA GLN A 226 -15.56 2.06 -16.94
C GLN A 226 -15.73 3.09 -15.82
N GLN A 227 -14.66 3.81 -15.47
CA GLN A 227 -14.71 4.87 -14.45
C GLN A 227 -15.59 6.06 -14.88
N GLU A 228 -15.64 6.37 -16.18
CA GLU A 228 -16.52 7.38 -16.75
C GLU A 228 -18.00 6.98 -16.64
N TYR A 229 -18.36 5.76 -17.05
CA TYR A 229 -19.73 5.24 -16.90
C TYR A 229 -20.17 5.15 -15.43
N LEU A 230 -19.31 4.64 -14.54
CA LEU A 230 -19.56 4.66 -13.10
C LEU A 230 -19.74 6.10 -12.57
N GLY A 231 -19.06 7.08 -13.17
CA GLY A 231 -19.24 8.49 -12.87
C GLY A 231 -20.63 9.00 -13.24
N HIS A 232 -21.13 8.65 -14.43
CA HIS A 232 -22.47 9.00 -14.88
C HIS A 232 -23.56 8.39 -13.99
N ILE A 233 -23.45 7.09 -13.69
CA ILE A 233 -24.41 6.37 -12.84
C ILE A 233 -24.45 6.97 -11.44
N ASN A 234 -23.29 7.15 -10.80
CA ASN A 234 -23.25 7.74 -9.46
C ASN A 234 -23.75 9.19 -9.45
N GLY A 235 -23.48 9.96 -10.51
CA GLY A 235 -24.01 11.32 -10.66
C GLY A 235 -25.54 11.33 -10.74
N GLN A 236 -26.12 10.43 -11.53
CA GLN A 236 -27.57 10.27 -11.63
C GLN A 236 -28.20 9.86 -10.30
N ILE A 237 -27.58 8.92 -9.57
CA ILE A 237 -28.03 8.55 -8.22
C ILE A 237 -28.02 9.78 -7.31
N GLU A 238 -26.90 10.53 -7.26
CA GLU A 238 -26.77 11.70 -6.40
C GLU A 238 -27.79 12.80 -6.73
N GLU A 239 -28.04 13.06 -8.01
CA GLU A 239 -29.06 14.02 -8.47
C GLU A 239 -30.48 13.55 -8.14
N THR A 240 -30.78 12.27 -8.35
CA THR A 240 -32.11 11.70 -8.07
C THR A 240 -32.42 11.70 -6.57
N TYR A 241 -31.44 11.33 -5.73
CA TYR A 241 -31.63 11.35 -4.28
C TYR A 241 -31.61 12.77 -3.71
N GLY A 242 -30.75 13.65 -4.22
CA GLY A 242 -30.71 15.06 -3.83
C GLY A 242 -31.97 15.82 -4.23
N GLY A 243 -32.57 15.47 -5.36
CA GLY A 243 -33.81 16.01 -5.91
C GLY A 243 -35.03 15.13 -5.66
N HIS A 244 -35.00 14.18 -4.72
CA HIS A 244 -36.03 13.14 -4.59
C HIS A 244 -37.45 13.72 -4.45
N MET A 245 -37.59 14.82 -3.70
CA MET A 245 -38.85 15.54 -3.55
C MET A 245 -39.37 16.08 -4.89
N VAL A 246 -38.50 16.61 -5.74
CA VAL A 246 -38.86 17.11 -7.08
C VAL A 246 -39.31 15.94 -7.97
N VAL A 247 -38.56 14.83 -7.97
CA VAL A 247 -38.93 13.63 -8.74
C VAL A 247 -40.31 13.11 -8.32
N LYS A 248 -40.60 13.06 -7.01
CA LYS A 248 -41.91 12.71 -6.46
C LYS A 248 -43.01 13.70 -6.85
N SER A 249 -42.76 15.00 -6.70
CA SER A 249 -43.75 16.04 -6.98
C SER A 249 -44.17 16.11 -8.44
N PHE A 250 -43.27 15.75 -9.37
CA PHE A 250 -43.55 15.70 -10.81
C PHE A 250 -43.90 14.29 -11.31
N ASN A 251 -43.99 13.28 -10.43
CA ASN A 251 -44.33 11.88 -10.74
C ASN A 251 -43.39 11.27 -11.82
N LYS A 252 -42.09 11.57 -11.72
CA LYS A 252 -41.03 11.23 -12.69
C LYS A 252 -40.21 10.00 -12.33
N GLU A 253 -40.64 9.20 -11.36
CA GLU A 253 -39.85 8.05 -10.86
C GLU A 253 -39.54 7.03 -11.94
N LYS A 254 -40.52 6.69 -12.79
CA LYS A 254 -40.31 5.74 -13.89
C LYS A 254 -39.28 6.24 -14.90
N ASP A 255 -39.35 7.50 -15.28
CA ASP A 255 -38.40 8.11 -16.23
C ASP A 255 -36.97 8.08 -15.68
N MET A 256 -36.81 8.28 -14.37
CA MET A 256 -35.50 8.21 -13.72
C MET A 256 -34.96 6.78 -13.65
N VAL A 257 -35.83 5.78 -13.38
CA VAL A 257 -35.46 4.35 -13.42
C VAL A 257 -35.08 3.92 -14.83
N ASP A 258 -35.87 4.30 -15.85
CA ASP A 258 -35.55 3.99 -17.25
C ASP A 258 -34.21 4.60 -17.68
N THR A 259 -33.91 5.83 -17.24
CA THR A 259 -32.62 6.49 -17.52
C THR A 259 -31.47 5.79 -16.82
N PHE A 260 -31.71 5.29 -15.60
CA PHE A 260 -30.74 4.52 -14.83
C PHE A 260 -30.44 3.18 -15.52
N ASP A 261 -31.48 2.43 -15.88
CA ASP A 261 -31.36 1.14 -16.55
C ASP A 261 -30.65 1.26 -17.90
N LYS A 262 -30.95 2.31 -18.68
CA LYS A 262 -30.22 2.61 -19.92
C LYS A 262 -28.74 2.87 -19.69
N THR A 263 -28.39 3.62 -18.64
CA THR A 263 -26.99 3.94 -18.34
C THR A 263 -26.25 2.73 -17.77
N ASN A 264 -26.94 1.93 -16.96
CA ASN A 264 -26.42 0.71 -16.34
C ASN A 264 -26.24 -0.43 -17.35
N ALA A 265 -27.08 -0.53 -18.38
CA ALA A 265 -26.97 -1.54 -19.43
C ALA A 265 -25.75 -1.36 -20.37
N VAL A 266 -25.03 -0.22 -20.26
CA VAL A 266 -23.80 0.05 -21.02
C VAL A 266 -22.55 -0.50 -20.31
N LEU A 267 -22.66 -0.86 -19.02
CA LEU A 267 -21.63 -1.57 -18.25
C LEU A 267 -21.65 -3.07 -18.54
#